data_AF-A0A1G2ZAS1-F1
#
_entry.id   AF-A0A1G2ZAS1-F1
#
_cell.length_a   1.000
_cell.length_b   1.000
_cell.length_c   1.000
_cell.angle_alpha   90.00
_cell.angle_beta   90.00
_cell.angle_gamma   90.00
#
_symmetry.space_group_name_H-M   'P 1'
#
loop_
_entity.id
_entity.type
_entity.pdbx_description
1 polymer ?
#
loop_
_entity_poly.entity_id
_entity_poly.type
_entity_poly.pdbx_seq_one_letter_code
_entity_poly.pdbx_strand_id
1 'polypeptide(L)'
;MNGTFLKVMISGLLVVNTVLVVFVCNMVFALNQKVETLGAVATKSDLIALASPSIELASEGQCTRCHTERRFAGMPLDEEHRSVLLQQHVRSHNVPESEIEKIQASLTVFDYSSYLTKDMLQKMVLMTDDERMEVLLGIPEMTLDRARQVLKSYKMLLQM
;
A
#
# COMPACT_ATOMS: atom_id res chain seq x y z
N MET A 1 -51.82 6.00 -47.73
CA MET A 1 -50.99 4.97 -47.04
C MET A 1 -51.94 3.99 -46.35
N ASN A 2 -51.89 2.71 -46.74
CA ASN A 2 -52.87 1.71 -46.30
C ASN A 2 -52.64 1.35 -44.82
N GLY A 3 -53.69 1.41 -44.00
CA GLY A 3 -53.63 1.14 -42.55
C GLY A 3 -53.14 -0.28 -42.19
N THR A 4 -53.11 -1.20 -43.14
CA THR A 4 -52.49 -2.52 -43.01
C THR A 4 -50.96 -2.44 -42.92
N PHE A 5 -50.33 -1.55 -43.70
CA PHE A 5 -48.87 -1.39 -43.72
C PHE A 5 -48.36 -0.84 -42.37
N LEU A 6 -49.06 0.13 -41.79
CA LEU A 6 -48.74 0.70 -40.48
C LEU A 6 -48.81 -0.35 -39.37
N LYS A 7 -49.84 -1.22 -39.37
CA LYS A 7 -50.00 -2.30 -38.39
C LYS A 7 -48.88 -3.34 -38.47
N VAL A 8 -48.46 -3.71 -39.68
CA VAL A 8 -47.34 -4.65 -39.89
C VAL A 8 -46.03 -4.05 -39.39
N MET A 9 -45.78 -2.76 -39.66
CA MET A 9 -44.59 -2.07 -39.21
C MET A 9 -44.52 -1.95 -37.68
N ILE A 10 -45.63 -1.59 -37.03
CA ILE A 10 -45.70 -1.49 -35.56
C ILE A 10 -45.51 -2.87 -34.92
N SER A 11 -46.14 -3.92 -35.47
CA SER A 11 -45.97 -5.30 -34.98
C SER A 11 -44.51 -5.76 -35.08
N GLY A 12 -43.84 -5.48 -36.21
CA GLY A 12 -42.43 -5.79 -36.40
C GLY A 12 -41.52 -5.07 -35.40
N LEU A 13 -41.76 -3.77 -35.19
CA LEU A 13 -41.04 -2.98 -34.17
C LEU A 13 -41.22 -3.54 -32.76
N LEU A 14 -42.45 -3.97 -32.42
CA LEU A 14 -42.75 -4.59 -31.13
C LEU A 14 -41.95 -5.87 -30.92
N VAL A 15 -41.93 -6.77 -31.92
CA VAL A 15 -41.17 -8.02 -31.86
C VAL A 15 -39.67 -7.75 -31.69
N VAL A 16 -39.10 -6.86 -32.50
CA VAL A 16 -37.67 -6.51 -32.40
C VAL A 16 -37.32 -5.93 -31.04
N ASN A 17 -38.15 -5.02 -30.53
CA ASN A 17 -37.93 -4.42 -29.21
C ASN A 17 -38.03 -5.46 -28.09
N THR A 18 -38.97 -6.40 -28.20
CA THR A 18 -39.11 -7.49 -27.21
C THR A 18 -37.87 -8.39 -27.21
N VAL A 19 -37.34 -8.73 -28.39
CA VAL A 19 -36.09 -9.51 -28.52
C VAL A 19 -34.89 -8.76 -27.92
N LEU A 20 -34.78 -7.46 -28.17
CA LEU A 20 -33.73 -6.62 -27.59
C LEU A 20 -33.80 -6.57 -26.06
N VAL A 21 -34.99 -6.40 -25.51
CA VAL A 21 -35.19 -6.37 -24.04
C VAL A 21 -34.77 -7.70 -23.42
N VAL A 22 -35.20 -8.84 -24.00
CA VAL A 22 -34.81 -10.17 -23.51
C VAL A 22 -33.29 -10.37 -23.60
N PHE A 23 -32.67 -9.91 -24.68
CA PHE A 23 -31.22 -9.98 -24.85
C PHE A 23 -30.47 -9.17 -23.78
N VAL A 24 -30.90 -7.94 -23.53
CA VAL A 24 -30.31 -7.08 -22.49
C VAL A 24 -30.50 -7.69 -21.10
N CYS A 25 -31.70 -8.20 -20.79
CA CYS A 25 -31.94 -8.88 -19.51
C CYS A 25 -31.02 -10.08 -19.32
N ASN A 26 -30.86 -10.94 -20.34
CA ASN A 26 -29.93 -12.07 -20.28
C ASN A 26 -28.48 -11.62 -20.08
N MET A 27 -28.07 -10.53 -20.74
CA MET A 27 -26.72 -10.01 -20.60
C MET A 27 -26.46 -9.48 -19.18
N VAL A 28 -27.43 -8.77 -18.60
CA VAL A 28 -27.37 -8.28 -17.21
C VAL A 28 -27.34 -9.45 -16.21
N PHE A 29 -28.16 -10.48 -16.42
CA PHE A 29 -28.13 -11.68 -15.58
C PHE A 29 -26.78 -12.39 -15.65
N ALA A 30 -26.22 -12.57 -16.85
CA ALA A 30 -24.90 -13.16 -17.03
C ALA A 30 -23.79 -12.30 -16.41
N LEU A 31 -23.92 -10.97 -16.45
CA LEU A 31 -22.98 -10.05 -15.81
C LEU A 31 -23.05 -10.15 -14.29
N ASN A 32 -24.25 -10.14 -13.71
CA ASN A 32 -24.47 -10.28 -12.27
C ASN A 32 -23.96 -11.63 -11.77
N GLN A 33 -24.22 -12.71 -12.50
CA GLN A 33 -23.73 -14.04 -12.13
C GLN A 33 -22.21 -14.10 -12.20
N LYS A 34 -21.57 -13.46 -13.20
CA LYS A 34 -20.12 -13.31 -13.25
C LYS A 34 -19.61 -12.53 -12.04
N VAL A 35 -20.21 -11.38 -11.71
CA VAL A 35 -19.85 -10.55 -10.56
C VAL A 35 -19.99 -11.31 -9.24
N GLU A 36 -21.05 -12.10 -9.04
CA GLU A 36 -21.21 -12.95 -7.85
C GLU A 36 -20.16 -14.07 -7.79
N THR A 37 -19.73 -14.61 -8.95
CA THR A 37 -18.66 -15.62 -9.01
C THR A 37 -17.25 -15.04 -8.93
N LEU A 38 -17.08 -13.72 -9.06
CA LEU A 38 -15.84 -13.05 -8.67
C LEU A 38 -15.78 -13.02 -7.14
N GLY A 39 -15.41 -14.17 -6.55
CA GLY A 39 -15.17 -14.30 -5.12
C GLY A 39 -14.20 -13.23 -4.63
N ALA A 40 -14.57 -12.59 -3.52
CA ALA A 40 -13.81 -11.59 -2.76
C ALA A 40 -12.75 -10.86 -3.61
N VAL A 41 -13.20 -9.89 -4.42
CA VAL A 41 -12.30 -8.96 -5.08
C VAL A 41 -11.41 -8.36 -4.00
N ALA A 42 -10.10 -8.62 -4.08
CA ALA A 42 -9.11 -8.08 -3.15
C ALA A 42 -9.39 -6.59 -3.02
N THR A 43 -9.81 -6.18 -1.83
CA THR A 43 -10.20 -4.79 -1.61
C THR A 43 -8.94 -3.93 -1.77
N LYS A 44 -9.11 -2.63 -2.07
CA LYS A 44 -7.95 -1.72 -2.07
C LYS A 44 -7.16 -1.84 -0.76
N SER A 45 -7.85 -2.05 0.36
CA SER A 45 -7.25 -2.33 1.67
C SER A 45 -6.40 -3.60 1.71
N ASP A 46 -6.77 -4.69 1.02
CA ASP A 46 -5.97 -5.92 0.97
C ASP A 46 -4.69 -5.72 0.15
N LEU A 47 -4.79 -5.01 -0.99
CA LEU A 47 -3.63 -4.65 -1.81
C LEU A 47 -2.69 -3.67 -1.09
N ILE A 48 -3.25 -2.74 -0.32
CA ILE A 48 -2.49 -1.80 0.51
C ILE A 48 -1.84 -2.53 1.69
N ALA A 49 -2.50 -3.50 2.30
CA ALA A 49 -1.92 -4.30 3.38
C ALA A 49 -0.74 -5.15 2.88
N LEU A 50 -0.78 -5.61 1.62
CA LEU A 50 0.33 -6.30 0.94
C LEU A 50 1.47 -5.36 0.54
N ALA A 51 1.16 -4.13 0.13
CA ALA A 51 2.13 -3.17 -0.37
C ALA A 51 2.72 -2.28 0.73
N SER A 52 2.10 -2.18 1.90
CA SER A 52 2.57 -1.31 2.98
C SER A 52 3.73 -1.97 3.74
N PRO A 53 4.83 -1.25 3.97
CA PRO A 53 5.93 -1.78 4.76
C PRO A 53 5.43 -1.98 6.20
N SER A 54 5.61 -3.18 6.72
CA SER A 54 5.38 -3.45 8.14
C SER A 54 6.37 -2.63 8.97
N ILE A 55 5.89 -2.01 10.05
CA ILE A 55 6.75 -1.35 11.06
C ILE A 55 7.55 -2.39 11.86
N GLU A 56 7.18 -3.67 11.73
CA GLU A 56 8.00 -4.79 12.19
C GLU A 56 9.39 -4.66 11.56
N LEU A 57 10.43 -4.75 12.39
CA LEU A 57 11.81 -4.73 11.88
C LEU A 57 11.92 -5.75 10.75
N ALA A 58 12.50 -5.36 9.61
CA ALA A 58 12.68 -6.25 8.45
C ALA A 58 13.39 -7.58 8.81
N SER A 59 14.04 -7.62 9.97
CA SER A 59 14.72 -8.76 10.56
C SER A 59 14.30 -8.99 12.03
N GLU A 60 12.99 -8.92 12.31
CA GLU A 60 12.43 -9.12 13.65
C GLU A 60 13.01 -10.37 14.34
N GLY A 61 13.21 -11.48 13.65
CA GLY A 61 13.84 -12.69 14.22
C GLY A 61 15.35 -12.62 14.51
N GLN A 62 16.11 -11.72 13.86
CA GLN A 62 17.56 -11.59 14.04
C GLN A 62 17.90 -10.48 15.05
N CYS A 63 17.19 -9.35 14.99
CA CYS A 63 17.47 -8.19 15.83
C CYS A 63 16.74 -8.22 17.18
N THR A 64 15.64 -8.95 17.32
CA THR A 64 14.94 -9.07 18.62
C THR A 64 15.62 -10.03 19.61
N ARG A 65 16.57 -10.87 19.15
CA ARG A 65 17.31 -11.80 20.02
C ARG A 65 18.18 -11.09 21.05
N CYS A 66 18.69 -9.91 20.73
CA CYS A 66 19.61 -9.16 21.59
C CYS A 66 18.99 -7.87 22.16
N HIS A 67 17.95 -7.34 21.52
CA HIS A 67 17.35 -6.04 21.87
C HIS A 67 15.82 -6.10 21.69
N THR A 68 15.06 -5.47 22.59
CA THR A 68 13.61 -5.27 22.38
C THR A 68 13.38 -4.08 21.46
N GLU A 69 12.32 -4.10 20.64
CA GLU A 69 11.96 -3.01 19.71
C GLU A 69 12.00 -1.62 20.39
N ARG A 70 11.54 -1.57 21.64
CA ARG A 70 11.52 -0.36 22.49
C ARG A 70 12.91 0.23 22.78
N ARG A 71 13.97 -0.57 22.73
CA ARG A 71 15.35 -0.14 22.98
C ARG A 71 16.00 0.48 21.74
N PHE A 72 15.49 0.18 20.55
CA PHE A 72 15.94 0.79 19.30
C PHE A 72 15.37 2.20 19.12
N ALA A 73 14.08 2.41 19.41
CA ALA A 73 13.44 3.74 19.37
C ALA A 73 13.96 4.71 20.44
N GLY A 74 14.57 4.21 21.52
CA GLY A 74 14.99 5.02 22.67
C GLY A 74 16.47 5.41 22.69
N MET A 75 17.25 5.11 21.64
CA MET A 75 18.68 5.38 21.63
C MET A 75 18.96 6.73 20.96
N PRO A 76 19.31 7.79 21.71
CA PRO A 76 19.59 9.11 21.17
C PRO A 76 21.03 9.13 20.66
N LEU A 77 21.30 8.34 19.63
CA LEU A 77 22.56 8.44 18.91
C LEU A 77 22.36 9.40 17.75
N ASP A 78 23.34 10.29 17.58
CA ASP A 78 23.59 10.91 16.28
C ASP A 78 23.54 9.81 15.20
N GLU A 79 22.81 10.09 14.13
CA GLU A 79 22.50 9.15 13.06
C GLU A 79 23.76 8.58 12.39
N GLU A 80 24.85 9.36 12.35
CA GLU A 80 26.16 8.90 11.91
C GLU A 80 26.71 7.83 12.86
N HIS A 81 26.66 8.09 14.17
CA HIS A 81 27.08 7.14 15.19
C HIS A 81 26.20 5.87 15.21
N ARG A 82 24.90 6.00 14.96
CA ARG A 82 24.01 4.85 14.85
C ARG A 82 24.35 3.99 13.64
N SER A 83 24.60 4.60 12.49
CA SER A 83 24.94 3.87 11.27
C SER A 83 26.25 3.09 11.44
N VAL A 84 27.26 3.69 12.06
CA VAL A 84 28.56 3.05 12.33
C VAL A 84 28.42 1.90 13.33
N LEU A 85 27.69 2.13 14.44
CA LEU A 85 27.46 1.10 15.46
C LEU A 85 26.62 -0.06 14.92
N LEU A 86 25.60 0.25 14.11
CA LEU A 86 24.80 -0.76 13.43
C LEU A 86 25.69 -1.55 12.47
N GLN A 87 26.47 -0.90 11.62
CA GLN A 87 27.33 -1.57 10.65
C GLN A 87 28.38 -2.46 11.33
N GLN A 88 28.96 -2.01 12.44
CA GLN A 88 29.91 -2.79 13.24
C GLN A 88 29.23 -4.01 13.91
N HIS A 89 28.04 -3.82 14.48
CA HIS A 89 27.28 -4.88 15.14
C HIS A 89 26.72 -5.90 14.14
N VAL A 90 26.33 -5.45 12.96
CA VAL A 90 25.72 -6.28 11.93
C VAL A 90 26.80 -7.07 11.18
N ARG A 91 28.00 -6.49 10.98
CA ARG A 91 29.19 -7.22 10.50
C ARG A 91 29.67 -8.29 11.47
N SER A 92 29.60 -8.07 12.79
CA SER A 92 29.99 -9.10 13.77
C SER A 92 29.04 -10.30 13.80
N HIS A 93 27.84 -10.17 13.22
CA HIS A 93 26.84 -11.24 13.11
C HIS A 93 26.70 -11.80 11.69
N ASN A 94 27.64 -11.50 10.77
CA ASN A 94 27.66 -12.01 9.38
C ASN A 94 26.39 -11.71 8.57
N VAL A 95 25.72 -10.59 8.83
CA VAL A 95 24.57 -10.16 8.03
C VAL A 95 25.07 -9.61 6.68
N PRO A 96 24.45 -9.98 5.55
CA PRO A 96 24.87 -9.52 4.23
C PRO A 96 24.68 -8.00 4.07
N GLU A 97 25.58 -7.33 3.35
CA GLU A 97 25.54 -5.87 3.15
C GLU A 97 24.20 -5.37 2.56
N SER A 98 23.56 -6.19 1.72
CA SER A 98 22.24 -5.91 1.15
C SER A 98 21.09 -5.88 2.16
N GLU A 99 21.27 -6.47 3.35
CA GLU A 99 20.30 -6.42 4.45
C GLU A 99 20.61 -5.27 5.40
N ILE A 100 21.85 -4.78 5.47
CA ILE A 100 22.24 -3.67 6.35
C ILE A 100 21.48 -2.39 5.99
N GLU A 101 21.41 -2.06 4.70
CA GLU A 101 20.67 -0.88 4.24
C GLU A 101 19.17 -0.99 4.56
N LYS A 102 18.60 -2.20 4.49
CA LYS A 102 17.20 -2.46 4.82
C LYS A 102 16.94 -2.31 6.33
N ILE A 103 17.83 -2.84 7.16
CA ILE A 103 17.76 -2.69 8.61
C ILE A 103 17.86 -1.20 8.97
N GLN A 104 18.78 -0.46 8.36
CA GLN A 104 18.90 0.97 8.59
C GLN A 104 17.66 1.75 8.14
N ALA A 105 17.10 1.43 6.98
CA ALA A 105 15.86 2.04 6.50
C ALA A 105 14.67 1.75 7.44
N SER A 106 14.54 0.51 7.90
CA SER A 106 13.55 0.08 8.89
C SER A 106 13.70 0.86 10.19
N LEU A 107 14.91 0.99 10.73
CA LEU A 107 15.18 1.74 11.95
C LEU A 107 14.85 3.23 11.81
N THR A 108 15.20 3.86 10.68
CA THR A 108 14.87 5.26 10.41
C THR A 108 13.35 5.49 10.38
N VAL A 109 12.55 4.59 9.80
CA VAL A 109 11.09 4.70 9.84
C VAL A 109 10.56 4.41 11.25
N PHE A 110 11.17 3.46 11.95
CA PHE A 110 10.79 3.04 13.31
C PHE A 110 11.00 4.14 14.37
N ASP A 111 12.00 5.01 14.21
CA ASP A 111 12.22 6.16 15.09
C ASP A 111 11.00 7.08 15.18
N TYR A 112 10.22 7.12 14.11
CA TYR A 112 8.99 7.91 14.01
C TYR A 112 7.73 7.08 14.22
N SER A 113 7.81 5.84 14.71
CA SER A 113 6.67 4.95 14.94
C SER A 113 5.61 5.51 15.91
N SER A 114 5.99 6.47 16.76
CA SER A 114 5.05 7.22 17.61
C SER A 114 4.11 8.13 16.82
N TYR A 115 4.50 8.56 15.62
CA TYR A 115 3.73 9.43 14.73
C TYR A 115 3.27 8.71 13.45
N LEU A 116 4.13 7.86 12.89
CA LEU A 116 3.88 7.04 11.70
C LEU A 116 3.34 5.67 12.14
N THR A 117 2.07 5.64 12.52
CA THR A 117 1.38 4.38 12.85
C THR A 117 1.22 3.50 11.61
N LYS A 118 0.94 2.20 11.81
CA LYS A 118 0.71 1.24 10.73
C LYS A 118 -0.37 1.74 9.74
N ASP A 119 -1.47 2.28 10.26
CA ASP A 119 -2.55 2.83 9.44
C ASP A 119 -2.10 4.06 8.62
N MET A 120 -1.18 4.87 9.17
CA MET A 120 -0.63 6.03 8.48
C MET A 120 0.30 5.61 7.36
N LEU A 121 1.18 4.65 7.60
CA LEU A 121 2.06 4.10 6.56
C LEU A 121 1.25 3.43 5.43
N GLN A 122 0.18 2.71 5.77
CA GLN A 122 -0.75 2.16 4.77
C GLN A 122 -1.39 3.25 3.91
N LYS A 123 -1.84 4.35 4.52
CA LYS A 123 -2.38 5.50 3.77
C LYS A 123 -1.32 6.14 2.88
N MET A 124 -0.08 6.24 3.36
CA MET A 124 1.04 6.81 2.60
C MET A 124 1.35 6.01 1.33
N VAL A 125 1.05 4.71 1.26
CA VAL A 125 1.19 3.93 0.01
C VAL A 125 0.41 4.57 -1.14
N LEU A 126 -0.81 5.05 -0.87
CA LEU A 126 -1.70 5.65 -1.87
C LEU A 126 -1.38 7.11 -2.19
N MET A 127 -0.56 7.76 -1.37
CA MET A 127 -0.22 9.17 -1.50
C MET A 127 0.85 9.38 -2.58
N THR A 128 0.81 10.55 -3.20
CA THR A 128 1.90 11.08 -4.02
C THR A 128 3.11 11.44 -3.15
N ASP A 129 4.27 11.63 -3.77
CA ASP A 129 5.49 11.97 -3.01
C ASP A 129 5.39 13.34 -2.31
N ASP A 130 4.66 14.29 -2.89
CA ASP A 130 4.44 15.61 -2.29
C ASP A 130 3.52 15.51 -1.07
N GLU A 131 2.43 14.72 -1.16
CA GLU A 131 1.52 14.45 -0.04
C GLU A 131 2.23 13.70 1.10
N ARG A 132 3.09 12.72 0.77
CA ARG A 132 3.93 12.04 1.78
C ARG A 132 4.87 13.00 2.47
N MET A 133 5.46 13.94 1.73
CA MET A 133 6.35 14.94 2.30
C MET A 133 5.61 15.88 3.25
N GLU A 134 4.39 16.29 2.89
CA GLU A 134 3.54 17.12 3.76
C GLU A 134 3.20 16.40 5.07
N VAL A 135 2.84 15.12 5.00
CA VAL A 135 2.60 14.28 6.19
C VAL A 135 3.83 14.21 7.08
N LEU A 136 5.02 14.01 6.50
CA LEU A 136 6.27 13.94 7.26
C LEU A 136 6.64 15.28 7.90
N LEU A 137 6.48 16.39 7.17
CA LEU A 137 6.73 17.74 7.68
C LEU A 137 5.75 18.16 8.78
N GLY A 138 4.60 17.49 8.88
CA GLY A 138 3.64 17.67 9.99
C GLY A 138 4.11 17.06 11.32
N ILE A 139 5.18 16.25 11.32
CA ILE A 139 5.72 15.64 12.54
C ILE A 139 6.51 16.70 13.36
N PRO A 140 6.30 16.79 14.68
CA PRO A 140 7.07 17.70 15.54
C PRO A 140 8.59 17.49 15.39
N GLU A 141 9.35 18.59 15.32
CA GLU A 141 10.81 18.58 15.18
C GLU A 141 11.35 17.95 13.88
N MET A 142 10.48 17.70 12.89
CA MET A 142 10.89 17.21 11.58
C MET A 142 11.48 18.36 10.74
N THR A 143 12.71 18.18 10.26
CA THR A 143 13.32 19.06 9.28
C THR A 143 13.10 18.55 7.87
N LEU A 144 13.21 19.42 6.87
CA LEU A 144 13.04 19.04 5.47
C LEU A 144 14.04 17.96 5.02
N ASP A 145 15.27 18.01 5.50
CA ASP A 145 16.29 17.00 5.21
C ASP A 145 15.97 15.65 5.85
N ARG A 146 15.49 15.66 7.11
CA ARG A 146 15.02 14.44 7.79
C ARG A 146 13.78 13.85 7.12
N ALA A 147 12.81 14.67 6.72
CA ALA A 147 11.63 14.22 6.02
C ALA A 147 11.99 13.55 4.67
N ARG A 148 12.93 14.12 3.91
CA ARG A 148 13.46 13.50 2.68
C ARG A 148 14.14 12.16 2.96
N GLN A 149 14.88 12.05 4.05
CA GLN A 149 15.56 10.83 4.43
C GLN A 149 14.58 9.73 4.86
N VAL A 150 13.59 10.06 5.70
CA VAL A 150 12.52 9.14 6.08
C VAL A 150 11.73 8.69 4.85
N LEU A 151 11.43 9.60 3.92
CA LEU A 151 10.76 9.27 2.67
C LEU A 151 11.60 8.33 1.80
N LYS A 152 12.92 8.55 1.72
CA LYS A 152 13.85 7.66 1.01
C LYS A 152 13.86 6.26 1.63
N SER A 153 13.97 6.16 2.95
CA SER A 153 13.92 4.90 3.70
C SER A 153 12.58 4.18 3.51
N TYR A 154 11.46 4.92 3.57
CA TYR A 154 10.12 4.38 3.32
C TYR A 154 9.99 3.80 1.90
N LYS A 155 10.45 4.52 0.89
CA LYS A 155 10.45 4.02 -0.51
C LYS A 155 11.32 2.78 -0.69
N MET A 156 12.44 2.69 0.01
CA MET A 156 13.32 1.52 -0.04
C MET A 156 12.63 0.28 0.53
N LEU A 157 11.81 0.45 1.57
CA LEU A 157 11.00 -0.65 2.13
C LEU A 157 9.81 -1.02 1.24
N LEU A 158 9.26 -0.08 0.45
CA LEU A 158 8.19 -0.34 -0.52
C LEU A 158 8.65 -1.13 -1.76
N GLN A 159 9.93 -1.07 -2.11
CA GLN A 159 10.49 -1.75 -3.29
C GLN A 159 10.84 -3.22 -3.04
N MET A 160 10.50 -3.74 -1.85
CA MET A 160 10.63 -5.14 -1.48
C MET A 160 9.42 -5.96 -1.91
#